data_AF-A0A640XLP7-F1
#
_entry.id   AF-A0A640XLP7-F1
#
_cell.length_a   1.000
_cell.length_b   1.000
_cell.length_c   1.000
_cell.angle_alpha   90.00
_cell.angle_beta   90.00
_cell.angle_gamma   90.00
#
_symmetry.space_group_name_H-M   'P 1'
#
loop_
_entity.id
_entity.type
_entity.pdbx_description
1 polymer ?
#
loop_
_entity_poly.entity_id
_entity_poly.type
_entity_poly.pdbx_seq_one_letter_code
_entity_poly.pdbx_strand_id
1 'polypeptide(L)'
;MEYDRAIAIYNQAINEYPSNYEIRAALALAYKQKGDFSRAITEYKILINSNPENAALHNNLGTVYYRNENYDLAIEQYKKSIQIDEQLMAAYGNLGLVFLKKGNVKEAIPFLRKVFQNEEDVVKCIDMLYKPNQEQTG
;
A
#
# COMPACT_ATOMS: atom_id res chain seq x y z
N MET A 1 -12.56 1.29 18.38
CA MET A 1 -13.23 2.35 19.17
C MET A 1 -13.03 3.73 18.55
N GLU A 2 -11.81 4.25 18.38
CA GLU A 2 -11.61 5.59 17.78
C GLU A 2 -11.93 5.64 16.28
N TYR A 3 -11.49 4.64 15.51
CA TYR A 3 -11.77 4.57 14.07
C TYR A 3 -13.25 4.40 13.75
N ASP A 4 -14.02 3.71 14.60
CA ASP A 4 -15.46 3.50 14.41
C ASP A 4 -16.22 4.82 14.49
N ARG A 5 -15.86 5.67 15.47
CA ARG A 5 -16.44 7.00 15.63
C ARG A 5 -16.06 7.92 14.48
N ALA A 6 -14.79 7.92 14.08
CA ALA A 6 -14.32 8.71 12.94
C ALA A 6 -15.05 8.31 11.64
N ILE A 7 -15.16 7.01 11.36
CA ILE A 7 -15.90 6.48 10.21
C ILE A 7 -17.36 6.91 10.23
N ALA A 8 -18.04 6.85 11.38
CA ALA A 8 -19.42 7.29 11.49
C ALA A 8 -19.59 8.78 11.15
N ILE A 9 -18.70 9.63 11.68
CA ILE A 9 -18.70 11.08 11.39
C ILE A 9 -18.45 11.34 9.90
N TYR A 10 -17.45 10.69 9.32
CA TYR A 10 -17.14 10.92 7.90
C TYR A 10 -18.21 10.34 6.96
N ASN A 11 -18.86 9.23 7.31
CA ASN A 11 -19.99 8.70 6.54
C ASN A 11 -21.20 9.64 6.57
N GLN A 12 -21.43 10.34 7.68
CA GLN A 12 -22.44 11.40 7.71
C GLN A 12 -22.02 12.56 6.80
N ALA A 13 -20.78 13.04 6.94
CA ALA A 13 -20.29 14.19 6.19
C ALA A 13 -20.25 13.94 4.67
N ILE A 14 -19.91 12.72 4.22
CA ILE A 14 -19.89 12.38 2.79
C ILE A 14 -21.29 12.30 2.18
N ASN A 15 -22.34 12.07 2.97
CA ASN A 15 -23.71 12.13 2.46
C ASN A 15 -24.15 13.56 2.16
N GLU A 16 -23.69 14.53 2.96
CA GLU A 16 -23.94 15.96 2.74
C GLU A 16 -23.04 16.52 1.63
N TYR A 17 -21.81 16.03 1.53
CA TYR A 17 -20.80 16.51 0.58
C TYR A 17 -20.16 15.35 -0.22
N PRO A 18 -20.92 14.69 -1.12
CA PRO A 18 -20.49 13.45 -1.78
C PRO A 18 -19.24 13.59 -2.66
N SER A 19 -18.96 14.79 -3.16
CA SER A 19 -17.78 15.06 -3.99
C SER A 19 -16.58 15.59 -3.21
N ASN A 20 -16.67 15.68 -1.88
CA ASN A 20 -15.58 16.22 -1.07
C ASN A 20 -14.42 15.21 -0.98
N TYR A 21 -13.29 15.60 -1.58
CA TYR A 21 -12.08 14.79 -1.65
C TYR A 21 -11.49 14.49 -0.27
N GLU A 22 -11.42 15.47 0.63
CA GLU A 22 -10.77 15.33 1.94
C GLU A 22 -11.53 14.36 2.84
N ILE A 23 -12.86 14.46 2.89
CA ILE A 23 -13.71 13.53 3.64
C ILE A 23 -13.52 12.11 3.12
N ARG A 24 -13.48 11.96 1.79
CA ARG A 24 -13.30 10.65 1.16
C ARG A 24 -11.91 10.05 1.41
N ALA A 25 -10.86 10.87 1.36
CA ALA A 25 -9.50 10.47 1.73
C ALA A 25 -9.41 10.06 3.20
N ALA A 26 -10.09 10.79 4.09
CA ALA A 26 -10.15 10.45 5.51
C ALA A 26 -10.90 9.13 5.75
N LEU A 27 -12.00 8.85 5.03
CA LEU A 27 -12.68 7.56 5.06
C LEU A 27 -11.78 6.41 4.59
N ALA A 28 -11.13 6.57 3.44
CA ALA A 28 -10.22 5.57 2.89
C ALA A 28 -9.10 5.22 3.89
N LEU A 29 -8.52 6.24 4.53
CA LEU A 29 -7.51 6.06 5.57
C LEU A 29 -8.09 5.39 6.82
N ALA A 30 -9.25 5.83 7.32
CA ALA A 30 -9.87 5.27 8.52
C ALA A 30 -10.25 3.80 8.33
N TYR A 31 -10.83 3.43 7.19
CA TYR A 31 -11.11 2.03 6.83
C TYR A 31 -9.82 1.21 6.74
N LYS A 32 -8.77 1.75 6.10
CA LYS A 32 -7.44 1.10 6.05
C LYS A 32 -6.92 0.83 7.47
N GLN A 33 -6.95 1.81 8.37
CA GLN A 33 -6.44 1.63 9.73
C GLN A 33 -7.28 0.66 10.56
N LYS A 34 -8.59 0.68 10.38
CA LYS A 34 -9.51 -0.29 11.00
C LYS A 34 -9.33 -1.72 10.50
N GLY A 35 -8.69 -1.92 9.34
CA GLY A 35 -8.57 -3.23 8.69
C GLY A 35 -9.75 -3.58 7.80
N ASP A 36 -10.65 -2.63 7.53
CA ASP A 36 -11.73 -2.83 6.57
C ASP A 36 -11.22 -2.54 5.15
N PHE A 37 -10.51 -3.51 4.61
CA PHE A 37 -9.82 -3.33 3.34
C PHE A 37 -10.78 -3.21 2.16
N SER A 38 -11.94 -3.87 2.21
CA SER A 38 -12.95 -3.79 1.14
C SER A 38 -13.49 -2.36 0.97
N ARG A 39 -13.87 -1.71 2.07
CA ARG A 39 -14.33 -0.31 2.02
C ARG A 39 -13.19 0.64 1.70
N ALA A 40 -12.00 0.42 2.25
CA ALA A 40 -10.83 1.23 1.91
C ALA A 40 -10.49 1.18 0.41
N ILE A 41 -10.50 0.00 -0.21
CA ILE A 41 -10.29 -0.18 -1.66
C ILE A 41 -11.32 0.62 -2.46
N THR A 42 -12.59 0.54 -2.07
CA THR A 42 -13.68 1.27 -2.73
C THR A 42 -13.43 2.77 -2.72
N GLU A 43 -13.11 3.33 -1.56
CA GLU A 43 -12.86 4.78 -1.44
C GLU A 43 -11.59 5.22 -2.20
N TYR A 44 -10.50 4.45 -2.14
CA TYR A 44 -9.29 4.76 -2.90
C TYR A 44 -9.54 4.69 -4.42
N LYS A 45 -10.33 3.73 -4.92
CA LYS A 45 -10.69 3.67 -6.34
C LYS A 45 -11.47 4.90 -6.79
N ILE A 46 -12.40 5.40 -5.97
CA ILE A 46 -13.13 6.64 -6.29
C ILE A 46 -12.17 7.83 -6.34
N LEU A 47 -11.24 7.95 -5.39
CA LEU A 47 -10.23 9.01 -5.38
C LEU A 47 -9.33 8.95 -6.62
N ILE A 48 -8.90 7.76 -7.02
CA ILE A 48 -8.09 7.53 -8.22
C ILE A 48 -8.86 7.85 -9.50
N ASN A 49 -10.14 7.49 -9.59
CA ASN A 49 -10.96 7.83 -10.76
C ASN A 49 -11.05 9.35 -10.96
N SER A 50 -11.06 10.13 -9.88
CA SER A 50 -11.06 11.60 -9.94
C SER A 50 -9.68 12.19 -10.21
N ASN A 51 -8.60 11.51 -9.79
CA ASN A 51 -7.22 11.96 -10.00
C ASN A 51 -6.28 10.76 -10.29
N PRO A 52 -6.28 10.26 -11.53
CA PRO A 52 -5.57 9.03 -11.89
C PRO A 52 -4.05 9.18 -11.92
N GLU A 53 -3.54 10.42 -11.98
CA GLU A 53 -2.10 10.72 -11.99
C GLU A 53 -1.59 11.10 -10.59
N ASN A 54 -2.27 10.66 -9.54
CA ASN A 54 -1.81 10.83 -8.16
C ASN A 54 -1.08 9.58 -7.68
N ALA A 55 0.25 9.61 -7.71
CA ALA A 55 1.10 8.50 -7.27
C ALA A 55 0.79 8.05 -5.83
N ALA A 56 0.56 8.98 -4.91
CA ALA A 56 0.29 8.65 -3.52
C ALA A 56 -1.00 7.86 -3.33
N LEU A 57 -2.03 8.09 -4.16
CA LEU A 57 -3.27 7.29 -4.13
C LEU A 57 -3.01 5.85 -4.59
N HIS A 58 -2.24 5.67 -5.66
CA HIS A 58 -1.84 4.34 -6.13
C HIS A 58 -0.98 3.60 -5.09
N ASN A 59 0.00 4.27 -4.47
CA ASN A 59 0.79 3.68 -3.38
C ASN A 59 -0.08 3.30 -2.16
N ASN A 60 -1.04 4.15 -1.79
CA ASN A 60 -1.94 3.84 -0.68
C ASN A 60 -2.87 2.67 -1.00
N LEU A 61 -3.46 2.61 -2.21
CA LEU A 61 -4.27 1.48 -2.65
C LEU A 61 -3.46 0.19 -2.70
N GLY A 62 -2.22 0.24 -3.20
CA GLY A 62 -1.29 -0.89 -3.16
C GLY A 62 -1.05 -1.40 -1.74
N THR A 63 -0.94 -0.48 -0.77
CA THR A 63 -0.80 -0.81 0.65
C THR A 63 -2.06 -1.47 1.22
N VAL A 64 -3.24 -1.05 0.78
CA VAL A 64 -4.48 -1.73 1.17
C VAL A 64 -4.53 -3.14 0.60
N TYR A 65 -4.19 -3.33 -0.69
CA TYR A 65 -4.14 -4.65 -1.30
C TYR A 65 -3.10 -5.56 -0.63
N TYR A 66 -1.91 -5.04 -0.31
CA TYR A 66 -0.87 -5.79 0.39
C TYR A 66 -1.37 -6.29 1.75
N ARG A 67 -2.02 -5.42 2.54
CA ARG A 67 -2.59 -5.79 3.84
C ARG A 67 -3.78 -6.74 3.74
N ASN A 68 -4.48 -6.71 2.61
CA ASN A 68 -5.53 -7.66 2.25
C ASN A 68 -4.97 -8.90 1.52
N GLU A 69 -3.65 -9.14 1.59
CA GLU A 69 -2.93 -10.27 0.98
C GLU A 69 -3.10 -10.44 -0.54
N ASN A 70 -3.62 -9.41 -1.22
CA ASN A 70 -3.77 -9.37 -2.68
C ASN A 70 -2.48 -8.83 -3.32
N TYR A 71 -1.41 -9.61 -3.22
CA TYR A 71 -0.06 -9.17 -3.57
C TYR A 71 0.10 -8.77 -5.04
N ASP A 72 -0.59 -9.43 -5.98
CA ASP A 72 -0.49 -9.09 -7.40
C ASP A 72 -1.10 -7.72 -7.71
N LEU A 73 -2.27 -7.42 -7.12
CA LEU A 73 -2.88 -6.10 -7.23
C LEU A 73 -2.05 -5.04 -6.51
N ALA A 74 -1.41 -5.38 -5.38
CA ALA A 74 -0.49 -4.46 -4.72
C ALA A 74 0.69 -4.09 -5.63
N ILE A 75 1.32 -5.09 -6.27
CA ILE A 75 2.42 -4.90 -7.23
C ILE A 75 2.00 -3.98 -8.37
N GLU A 76 0.83 -4.20 -8.96
CA GLU A 76 0.31 -3.36 -10.05
C GLU A 76 0.20 -1.89 -9.63
N GLN A 77 -0.40 -1.63 -8.45
CA GLN A 77 -0.61 -0.28 -7.97
C GLN A 77 0.70 0.41 -7.55
N TYR A 78 1.65 -0.31 -6.94
CA TYR A 78 2.97 0.25 -6.66
C TYR A 78 3.76 0.57 -7.93
N LYS A 79 3.70 -0.29 -8.97
CA LYS A 79 4.30 0.01 -10.27
C LYS A 79 3.68 1.23 -10.92
N LYS A 80 2.35 1.36 -10.89
CA LYS A 80 1.65 2.56 -11.40
C LYS A 80 2.07 3.82 -10.63
N SER A 81 2.19 3.73 -9.31
CA SER A 81 2.70 4.83 -8.49
C SER A 81 4.11 5.28 -8.90
N ILE A 82 5.02 4.32 -9.14
CA ILE A 82 6.40 4.61 -9.59
C ILE A 82 6.41 5.22 -10.99
N GLN A 83 5.53 4.74 -11.88
CA GLN A 83 5.41 5.29 -13.24
C GLN A 83 4.96 6.76 -13.24
N ILE A 84 4.09 7.13 -12.30
CA ILE A 84 3.59 8.50 -12.15
C ILE A 84 4.63 9.40 -11.49
N ASP A 85 5.24 8.92 -10.40
CA ASP A 85 6.27 9.64 -9.66
C ASP A 85 7.44 8.71 -9.33
N GLU A 86 8.49 8.83 -10.14
CA GLU A 86 9.72 8.04 -9.99
C GLU A 86 10.52 8.39 -8.73
N GLN A 87 10.20 9.50 -8.05
CA GLN A 87 10.87 9.95 -6.82
C GLN A 87 10.16 9.47 -5.55
N LEU A 88 8.98 8.86 -5.65
CA LEU A 88 8.24 8.37 -4.50
C LEU A 88 8.86 7.08 -3.91
N MET A 89 9.88 7.26 -3.08
CA MET A 89 10.66 6.17 -2.48
C MET A 89 9.81 5.14 -1.71
N ALA A 90 8.70 5.57 -1.12
CA ALA A 90 7.77 4.69 -0.42
C ALA A 90 7.22 3.57 -1.34
N ALA A 91 6.95 3.87 -2.62
CA ALA A 91 6.44 2.89 -3.57
C ALA A 91 7.48 1.83 -3.93
N TYR A 92 8.77 2.22 -4.06
CA TYR A 92 9.88 1.27 -4.26
C TYR A 92 10.05 0.34 -3.06
N GLY A 93 10.05 0.90 -1.85
CA GLY A 93 10.15 0.10 -0.63
C GLY A 93 9.02 -0.91 -0.54
N ASN A 94 7.78 -0.44 -0.69
CA ASN A 94 6.60 -1.30 -0.66
C ASN A 94 6.60 -2.38 -1.76
N LEU A 95 7.09 -2.05 -2.96
CA LEU A 95 7.22 -3.02 -4.05
C LEU A 95 8.29 -4.10 -3.73
N GLY A 96 9.42 -3.71 -3.14
CA GLY A 96 10.41 -4.67 -2.63
C GLY A 96 9.83 -5.58 -1.56
N LEU A 97 9.09 -5.02 -0.60
CA LEU A 97 8.43 -5.76 0.47
C LEU A 97 7.45 -6.81 -0.05
N VAL A 98 6.60 -6.46 -1.02
CA VAL A 98 5.63 -7.42 -1.57
C VAL A 98 6.31 -8.55 -2.34
N PHE A 99 7.41 -8.28 -3.06
CA PHE A 99 8.19 -9.33 -3.69
C PHE A 99 8.83 -10.29 -2.67
N LEU A 100 9.36 -9.77 -1.56
CA LEU A 100 9.86 -10.61 -0.46
C LEU A 100 8.76 -11.47 0.16
N LYS A 101 7.55 -10.92 0.35
CA LYS A 101 6.40 -11.71 0.84
C LYS A 101 5.98 -12.83 -0.11
N LYS A 102 6.17 -12.64 -1.42
CA LYS A 102 5.95 -13.69 -2.41
C LYS A 102 7.10 -14.70 -2.52
N GLY A 103 8.21 -14.51 -1.78
CA GLY A 103 9.43 -15.31 -1.91
C GLY A 103 10.29 -14.97 -3.13
N ASN A 104 9.94 -13.90 -3.84
CA ASN A 104 10.60 -13.45 -5.07
C ASN A 104 11.76 -12.49 -4.72
N VAL A 105 12.79 -13.04 -4.06
CA VAL A 105 13.91 -12.24 -3.53
C VAL A 105 14.67 -11.53 -4.63
N LYS A 106 14.88 -12.19 -5.78
CA LYS A 106 15.63 -11.61 -6.92
C LYS A 106 14.93 -10.37 -7.47
N GLU A 107 13.60 -10.41 -7.54
CA GLU A 107 12.76 -9.32 -8.01
C GLU A 107 12.70 -8.17 -6.99
N ALA A 108 12.84 -8.45 -5.70
CA ALA A 108 12.84 -7.42 -4.66
C ALA A 108 14.10 -6.53 -4.69
N ILE A 109 15.29 -7.14 -4.91
CA ILE A 109 16.60 -6.48 -4.85
C ILE A 109 16.67 -5.12 -5.59
N PRO A 110 16.29 -5.01 -6.88
CA PRO A 110 16.41 -3.73 -7.59
C PRO A 110 15.57 -2.61 -6.96
N PHE A 111 14.42 -2.93 -6.36
CA PHE A 111 13.58 -1.94 -5.69
C PHE A 111 14.13 -1.57 -4.31
N LEU A 112 14.67 -2.53 -3.55
CA LEU A 112 15.32 -2.27 -2.27
C LEU A 112 16.58 -1.41 -2.44
N ARG A 113 17.37 -1.63 -3.50
CA ARG A 113 18.54 -0.81 -3.86
C ARG A 113 18.21 0.64 -4.17
N LYS A 114 16.96 0.96 -4.52
CA LYS A 114 16.53 2.35 -4.66
C LYS A 114 16.38 3.02 -3.28
N VAL A 115 15.95 2.27 -2.27
CA VAL A 115 15.63 2.79 -0.93
C VAL A 115 16.85 2.83 -0.01
N PHE A 116 17.75 1.86 -0.11
CA PHE A 116 18.92 1.75 0.76
C PHE A 116 20.18 2.35 0.11
N GLN A 117 21.05 2.91 0.95
CA GLN A 117 22.25 3.60 0.51
C GLN A 117 23.41 2.66 0.16
N ASN A 118 23.39 1.43 0.68
CA ASN A 118 24.45 0.44 0.53
C ASN A 118 23.89 -0.99 0.46
N GLU A 119 24.69 -1.93 -0.05
CA GLU A 119 24.30 -3.34 -0.19
C GLU A 119 24.12 -4.05 1.15
N GLU A 120 24.83 -3.64 2.21
CA GLU A 120 24.71 -4.24 3.53
C GLU A 120 23.30 -4.06 4.10
N ASP A 121 22.72 -2.87 3.95
CA ASP A 121 21.35 -2.57 4.39
C ASP A 121 20.30 -3.30 3.55
N VAL A 122 20.56 -3.51 2.25
CA VAL A 122 19.70 -4.35 1.39
C VAL A 122 19.67 -5.78 1.92
N VAL A 123 20.84 -6.38 2.19
CA VAL A 123 20.94 -7.75 2.71
C VAL A 123 20.26 -7.86 4.08
N LYS A 124 20.55 -6.94 5.01
CA LYS A 124 19.88 -6.89 6.32
C LYS A 124 18.35 -6.81 6.19
N CYS A 125 17.85 -5.99 5.27
CA CYS A 125 16.41 -5.88 5.01
C CYS A 125 15.82 -7.23 4.54
N ILE A 126 16.49 -7.90 3.60
CA ILE A 126 16.09 -9.22 3.11
C ILE A 126 16.11 -10.23 4.27
N ASP A 127 17.19 -10.33 5.03
CA ASP A 127 17.32 -11.30 6.12
C ASP A 127 16.27 -11.10 7.23
N MET A 128 15.94 -9.84 7.54
CA MET A 128 14.90 -9.52 8.53
C MET A 128 13.49 -9.91 8.07
N LEU A 129 13.19 -9.76 6.79
CA LEU A 129 11.82 -9.81 6.26
C LEU A 129 11.50 -11.08 5.49
N TYR A 130 12.53 -11.75 4.99
CA TYR A 130 12.50 -13.02 4.30
C TYR A 130 13.28 -14.04 5.12
N LYS A 131 12.56 -14.94 5.79
CA LYS A 131 13.17 -16.14 6.36
C LYS A 131 12.99 -17.27 5.33
N PRO A 132 14.06 -17.74 4.68
CA PRO A 132 13.96 -18.94 3.86
C PRO A 132 13.63 -20.09 4.81
N ASN A 133 12.37 -20.54 4.79
CA ASN A 133 11.83 -21.70 5.47
C ASN A 133 12.57 -22.13 6.75
N GLN A 134 12.03 -21.74 7.92
CA GLN A 134 11.94 -22.75 8.99
C GLN A 134 11.30 -23.96 8.34
N GLU A 135 12.03 -25.06 8.39
CA GLU A 135 11.73 -26.35 7.79
C GLU A 135 10.22 -26.62 7.72
N GLN A 136 9.71 -26.94 6.53
CA GLN A 136 8.56 -27.83 6.43
C GLN A 136 9.05 -29.24 6.82
N THR A 137 9.35 -29.43 8.10
CA THR A 137 9.46 -30.74 8.74
C THR A 137 8.26 -30.87 9.68
N GLY A 138 7.30 -31.68 9.25
CA GLY A 138 6.04 -31.96 9.94
C GLY A 138 5.11 -32.75 9.04
#